data_AF-A0A2T5U926-F1
#
_entry.id   AF-A0A2T5U926-F1
#
_cell.length_a   1.000
_cell.length_b   1.000
_cell.length_c   1.000
_cell.angle_alpha   90.00
_cell.angle_beta   90.00
_cell.angle_gamma   90.00
#
_symmetry.space_group_name_H-M   'P 1'
#
loop_
_entity.id
_entity.type
_entity.pdbx_description
1 polymer ?
#
loop_
_entity_poly.entity_id
_entity_poly.type
_entity_poly.pdbx_seq_one_letter_code
_entity_poly.pdbx_strand_id
1 'polypeptide(L)'
;MTLDDLGPRLCTLGPSNSGKSTLAAAIARGRGLPAIHLDQLHHRPNTDWQPRPDDEFLALHNLAITGSRWVMDGNYSRCLSQRLGRATGVILLEAPTTTSLLRYLR
;
A
#
# COMPACT_ATOMS: atom_id res chain seq x y z
N MET A 1 14.00 1.44 17.18
CA MET A 1 12.83 1.93 16.45
C MET A 1 11.83 0.80 16.35
N THR A 2 10.62 1.00 16.86
CA THR A 2 9.51 0.07 16.77
C THR A 2 8.49 0.57 15.74
N LEU A 3 7.51 -0.26 15.38
CA LEU A 3 6.43 0.17 14.50
C LEU A 3 5.54 1.27 15.13
N ASP A 4 5.57 1.44 16.45
CA ASP A 4 4.79 2.47 17.13
C ASP A 4 5.39 3.86 16.96
N ASP A 5 6.73 3.94 16.84
CA ASP A 5 7.44 5.19 16.55
C ASP A 5 7.04 5.77 15.18
N LEU A 6 6.55 4.93 14.27
CA LEU A 6 6.11 5.32 12.92
C LEU A 6 4.68 5.88 12.89
N GLY A 7 3.96 5.88 14.01
CA GLY A 7 2.59 6.40 14.12
C GLY A 7 1.54 5.57 13.36
N PRO A 8 0.30 6.09 13.23
CA PRO A 8 -0.85 5.31 12.76
C PRO A 8 -1.10 5.39 11.24
N ARG A 9 -0.30 6.14 10.47
CA ARG A 9 -0.46 6.31 9.02
C ARG A 9 0.80 5.81 8.31
N LEU A 10 0.80 4.54 7.94
CA LEU A 10 1.97 3.86 7.42
C LEU A 10 1.86 3.63 5.92
N CYS A 11 2.89 4.03 5.18
CA CYS A 11 3.02 3.75 3.76
C CYS A 11 4.04 2.64 3.53
N THR A 12 3.64 1.55 2.90
CA THR A 12 4.51 0.44 2.53
C THR A 12 4.84 0.51 1.04
N LEU A 13 6.12 0.65 0.74
CA LEU A 13 6.66 0.76 -0.62
C LEU A 13 7.63 -0.41 -0.88
N GLY A 14 7.83 -0.78 -2.13
CA GLY A 14 8.78 -1.82 -2.51
C GLY A 14 8.44 -2.45 -3.85
N PRO A 15 9.36 -3.18 -4.49
CA PRO A 15 9.14 -3.74 -5.82
C PRO A 15 7.92 -4.68 -5.85
N SER A 16 7.35 -4.88 -7.04
CA SER A 16 6.29 -5.87 -7.25
C SER A 16 6.75 -7.25 -6.77
N ASN A 17 5.83 -8.03 -6.18
CA ASN A 17 6.13 -9.33 -5.57
C ASN A 17 7.14 -9.34 -4.39
N SER A 18 7.40 -8.20 -3.75
CA SER A 18 8.21 -8.13 -2.51
C SER A 18 7.49 -8.68 -1.26
N GLY A 19 6.16 -8.80 -1.30
CA GLY A 19 5.34 -9.11 -0.12
C GLY A 19 4.87 -7.87 0.65
N LYS A 20 4.98 -6.67 0.06
CA LYS A 20 4.48 -5.39 0.62
C LYS A 20 3.01 -5.46 1.07
N SER A 21 2.14 -6.09 0.28
CA SER A 21 0.71 -6.24 0.60
C SER A 21 0.49 -7.21 1.78
N THR A 22 1.27 -8.28 1.86
CA THR A 22 1.28 -9.21 3.00
C THR A 22 1.75 -8.51 4.27
N LEU A 23 2.83 -7.72 4.19
CA LEU A 23 3.33 -6.95 5.33
C LEU A 23 2.30 -5.90 5.77
N ALA A 24 1.72 -5.15 4.84
CA ALA A 24 0.70 -4.15 5.14
C ALA A 24 -0.50 -4.78 5.86
N ALA A 25 -0.98 -5.93 5.40
CA ALA A 25 -2.06 -6.67 6.05
C ALA A 25 -1.66 -7.19 7.45
N ALA A 26 -0.42 -7.66 7.62
CA ALA A 26 0.08 -8.12 8.91
C ALA A 26 0.17 -6.97 9.93
N ILE A 27 0.69 -5.81 9.52
CA ILE A 27 0.76 -4.61 10.36
C ILE A 27 -0.65 -4.12 10.71
N ALA A 28 -1.53 -4.06 9.72
CA ALA A 28 -2.92 -3.65 9.90
C ALA A 28 -3.63 -4.52 10.95
N ARG A 29 -3.52 -5.86 10.83
CA ARG A 29 -4.07 -6.80 11.80
C ARG A 29 -3.42 -6.65 13.18
N GLY A 30 -2.09 -6.55 13.23
CA GLY A 30 -1.35 -6.43 14.49
C GLY A 30 -1.64 -5.14 15.26
N ARG A 31 -2.03 -4.07 14.57
CA ARG A 31 -2.23 -2.73 15.15
C ARG A 31 -3.68 -2.24 15.12
N GLY A 32 -4.63 -3.05 14.65
CA GLY A 32 -6.03 -2.62 14.50
C GLY A 32 -6.21 -1.43 13.55
N LEU A 33 -5.39 -1.37 12.50
CA LEU A 33 -5.44 -0.33 11.48
C LEU A 33 -6.14 -0.85 10.23
N PRO A 34 -6.85 -0.01 9.45
CA PRO A 34 -7.39 -0.43 8.17
C PRO A 34 -6.24 -0.64 7.17
N ALA A 35 -6.24 -1.80 6.50
CA ALA A 35 -5.37 -2.08 5.36
C ALA A 35 -6.01 -1.53 4.08
N ILE A 36 -5.25 -0.74 3.32
CA ILE A 36 -5.71 -0.12 2.09
C ILE A 36 -4.71 -0.46 0.99
N HIS A 37 -5.11 -1.35 0.09
CA HIS A 37 -4.29 -1.77 -1.05
C HIS A 37 -4.59 -0.86 -2.24
N LEU A 38 -3.62 -0.09 -2.74
CA LEU A 38 -3.86 0.82 -3.86
C LEU A 38 -4.31 0.09 -5.12
N ASP A 39 -3.90 -1.17 -5.31
CA ASP A 39 -4.36 -1.98 -6.43
C ASP A 39 -5.88 -2.22 -6.40
N GLN A 40 -6.50 -2.29 -5.22
CA GLN A 40 -7.96 -2.40 -5.08
C GLN A 40 -8.68 -1.08 -5.37
N LEU A 41 -8.01 0.05 -5.11
CA LEU A 41 -8.53 1.37 -5.50
C LEU A 41 -8.35 1.62 -7.00
N HIS A 42 -7.29 1.11 -7.62
CA HIS A 42 -7.02 1.29 -9.04
C HIS A 42 -7.91 0.40 -9.92
N HIS A 43 -8.21 -0.83 -9.50
CA HIS A 43 -8.96 -1.77 -10.34
C HIS A 43 -10.39 -2.03 -9.84
N ARG A 44 -11.33 -2.17 -10.77
CA ARG A 44 -12.73 -2.44 -10.44
C ARG A 44 -12.88 -3.86 -9.89
N PRO A 45 -13.61 -4.06 -8.78
CA PRO A 45 -13.83 -5.39 -8.21
C PRO A 45 -14.66 -6.23 -9.20
N ASN A 46 -14.36 -7.53 -9.29
CA ASN A 46 -15.07 -8.49 -10.15
C ASN A 46 -15.06 -8.15 -11.66
N THR A 47 -13.98 -7.53 -12.15
CA THR A 47 -13.83 -7.13 -13.57
C THR A 47 -12.52 -7.60 -14.20
N ASP A 48 -11.90 -8.64 -13.65
CA ASP A 48 -10.60 -9.14 -14.11
C ASP A 48 -9.53 -8.04 -14.18
N TRP A 49 -9.45 -7.25 -13.10
CA TRP A 49 -8.46 -6.17 -12.96
C TRP A 49 -8.62 -5.04 -13.99
N GLN A 50 -9.84 -4.72 -14.40
CA GLN A 50 -10.09 -3.56 -15.25
C GLN A 50 -9.69 -2.27 -14.50
N PRO A 51 -8.77 -1.45 -15.04
CA PRO A 51 -8.36 -0.21 -14.40
C PRO A 51 -9.50 0.81 -14.41
N ARG A 52 -9.59 1.59 -13.34
CA ARG A 52 -10.45 2.77 -13.27
C ARG A 52 -9.82 3.91 -14.05
N PRO A 53 -10.64 4.86 -14.54
CA PRO A 53 -10.18 6.18 -14.93
C PRO A 53 -9.31 6.82 -13.83
N ASP A 54 -8.29 7.55 -14.25
CA ASP A 54 -7.29 8.14 -13.35
C ASP A 54 -7.89 9.09 -12.32
N ASP A 55 -8.89 9.88 -12.72
CA ASP A 55 -9.65 10.78 -11.84
C ASP A 55 -10.44 10.02 -10.77
N GLU A 56 -11.10 8.92 -11.13
CA GLU A 56 -11.81 8.03 -10.20
C GLU A 56 -10.84 7.41 -9.19
N PHE A 57 -9.69 6.90 -9.66
CA PHE A 57 -8.64 6.35 -8.80
C PHE A 57 -8.08 7.40 -7.84
N LEU A 58 -7.74 8.60 -8.33
CA LEU A 58 -7.20 9.68 -7.51
C LEU A 58 -8.23 10.18 -6.49
N ALA A 59 -9.51 10.24 -6.84
CA ALA A 59 -10.57 10.60 -5.89
C ALA A 59 -10.68 9.59 -4.75
N LEU A 60 -10.68 8.28 -5.06
CA LEU A 60 -10.70 7.21 -4.06
C LEU A 60 -9.45 7.22 -3.17
N HIS A 61 -8.27 7.43 -3.76
CA HIS A 61 -7.03 7.60 -3.03
C HIS A 61 -7.09 8.79 -2.07
N ASN A 62 -7.53 9.95 -2.57
CA ASN A 62 -7.61 11.18 -1.78
C ASN A 62 -8.57 11.03 -0.60
N LEU A 63 -9.69 10.35 -0.82
CA LEU A 63 -10.59 10.00 0.26
C LEU A 63 -9.91 9.08 1.29
N ALA A 64 -9.22 8.04 0.82
CA ALA A 64 -8.54 7.07 1.69
C ALA A 64 -7.49 7.71 2.60
N ILE A 65 -6.67 8.65 2.08
CA ILE A 65 -5.60 9.30 2.87
C ILE A 65 -6.13 10.29 3.92
N THR A 66 -7.40 10.71 3.83
CA THR A 66 -8.02 11.59 4.84
C THR A 66 -8.20 10.90 6.20
N GLY A 67 -8.21 9.56 6.21
CA GLY A 67 -8.31 8.78 7.43
C GLY A 67 -7.18 9.09 8.41
N SER A 68 -7.53 9.16 9.70
CA SER A 68 -6.55 9.43 10.78
C SER A 68 -5.62 8.24 11.03
N ARG A 69 -6.02 7.03 10.63
CA ARG A 69 -5.30 5.77 10.80
C ARG A 69 -5.40 4.91 9.53
N TRP A 70 -4.29 4.39 9.03
CA TRP A 70 -4.25 3.45 7.90
C TRP A 70 -2.87 2.83 7.70
N VAL A 71 -2.86 1.67 7.05
CA VAL A 71 -1.66 1.10 6.43
C VAL A 71 -1.95 0.95 4.95
N MET A 72 -1.18 1.63 4.11
CA MET A 72 -1.35 1.62 2.66
C MET A 72 -0.17 1.00 1.96
N ASP A 73 -0.39 0.12 0.97
CA ASP A 73 0.66 -0.33 0.06
C ASP A 73 0.31 -0.09 -1.40
N GLY A 74 1.35 0.13 -2.21
CA GLY A 74 1.24 0.28 -3.65
C GLY A 74 2.30 1.22 -4.23
N ASN A 75 2.63 1.01 -5.50
CA ASN A 75 3.73 1.67 -6.19
C ASN A 75 3.30 2.77 -7.17
N TYR A 76 2.07 3.26 -7.04
CA TYR A 76 1.54 4.31 -7.90
C TYR A 76 2.22 5.65 -7.57
N SER A 77 3.17 6.05 -8.41
CA SER A 77 3.93 7.31 -8.25
C SER A 77 3.03 8.54 -8.31
N ARG A 78 1.95 8.48 -9.09
CA ARG A 78 1.00 9.58 -9.33
C ARG A 78 0.36 10.13 -8.03
N CYS A 79 0.12 9.26 -7.04
CA CYS A 79 -0.48 9.63 -5.76
C CYS A 79 0.49 9.59 -4.58
N LEU A 80 1.77 9.28 -4.85
CA LEU A 80 2.79 9.09 -3.82
C LEU A 80 3.04 10.36 -3.01
N SER A 81 3.12 11.54 -3.65
CA SER A 81 3.38 12.81 -2.97
C SER A 81 2.30 13.14 -1.93
N GLN A 82 1.03 13.03 -2.31
CA GLN A 82 -0.12 13.27 -1.43
C GLN A 82 -0.16 12.29 -0.26
N ARG A 83 0.14 11.01 -0.51
CA ARG A 83 0.20 9.96 0.50
C ARG A 83 1.34 10.20 1.49
N LEU A 84 2.54 10.51 0.99
CA LEU A 84 3.71 10.81 1.83
C LEU A 84 3.49 12.06 2.69
N GLY A 85 2.81 13.08 2.15
CA GLY A 85 2.43 14.28 2.92
C GLY A 85 1.49 14.02 4.09
N ARG A 86 0.79 12.87 4.12
CA ARG A 86 -0.09 12.46 5.22
C ARG A 86 0.50 11.33 6.07
N ALA A 87 1.43 10.55 5.53
CA ALA A 87 2.05 9.43 6.23
C ALA A 87 2.82 9.91 7.47
N THR A 88 2.71 9.16 8.56
CA THR A 88 3.56 9.34 9.74
C THR A 88 4.81 8.47 9.66
N GLY A 89 4.78 7.41 8.85
CA GLY A 89 5.92 6.53 8.65
C GLY A 89 5.88 5.85 7.28
N VAL A 90 7.07 5.51 6.79
CA VAL A 90 7.26 4.82 5.51
C VAL A 90 8.10 3.58 5.76
N ILE A 91 7.65 2.45 5.23
CA ILE A 91 8.35 1.17 5.28
C ILE A 91 8.71 0.81 3.85
N LEU A 92 10.00 0.81 3.54
CA LEU A 92 10.51 0.38 2.25
C LEU A 92 10.95 -1.09 2.36
N LEU A 93 10.28 -1.98 1.64
CA LEU A 93 10.72 -3.36 1.50
C LEU A 93 11.75 -3.46 0.39
N GLU A 94 12.93 -3.92 0.75
CA GLU A 94 13.91 -4.43 -0.19
C GLU A 94 13.70 -5.94 -0.29
N ALA A 95 13.27 -6.42 -1.45
CA ALA A 95 13.23 -7.85 -1.74
C ALA A 95 14.38 -8.19 -2.69
N PRO A 96 15.25 -9.15 -2.33
CA PRO A 96 16.23 -9.67 -3.28
C PRO A 96 15.50 -10.25 -4.50
N THR A 97 15.98 -9.93 -5.70
CA THR A 97 15.38 -10.37 -6.97
C THR A 97 15.16 -11.90 -7.02
N THR A 98 16.06 -12.66 -6.37
CA THR A 98 15.98 -14.12 -6.24
C THR A 98 14.77 -14.59 -5.42
N THR A 99 14.41 -13.91 -4.33
CA THR A 99 13.23 -14.26 -3.51
C THR A 99 11.93 -13.90 -4.22
N SER A 100 11.89 -12.78 -4.94
CA SER A 100 10.74 -12.39 -5.76
C SER A 100 10.54 -13.31 -6.96
N LEU A 101 11.62 -13.82 -7.58
CA LEU A 101 11.55 -14.81 -8.66
C LEU A 101 11.14 -16.20 -8.15
N LEU A 102 11.69 -16.66 -7.02
CA LEU A 102 11.30 -17.95 -6.41
C LEU A 102 9.83 -18.00 -5.97
N ARG A 103 9.25 -16.86 -5.57
CA ARG A 103 7.80 -16.75 -5.29
C ARG A 103 6.94 -16.71 -6.55
N TYR A 104 7.51 -16.38 -7.70
CA TYR A 104 6.79 -16.41 -8.98
C TYR A 104 6.73 -17.82 -9.57
N LEU A 105 7.72 -18.67 -9.25
CA LEU A 105 7.83 -20.05 -9.72
C LEU A 105 7.17 -21.09 -8.79
N ARG A 106 6.56 -20.65 -7.69
CA ARG A 106 5.81 -21.49 -6.75
C ARG A 106 4.34 -21.16 -6.84
#